data_AF-A0A925EP44-F1
#
_entry.id   AF-A0A925EP44-F1
#
_cell.length_a   1.000
_cell.length_b   1.000
_cell.length_c   1.000
_cell.angle_alpha   90.00
_cell.angle_beta   90.00
_cell.angle_gamma   90.00
#
_symmetry.space_group_name_H-M   'P 1'
#
loop_
_entity.id
_entity.type
_entity.pdbx_description
1 polymer ?
#
loop_
_entity_poly.entity_id
_entity_poly.type
_entity_poly.pdbx_seq_one_letter_code
_entity_poly.pdbx_strand_id
1 'polypeptide(L)'
;MKIIVAMTGGTISQKEVNGKMEISLSSQELLKNIQTDAQLEYIDISRSSGSSLKLEHLFAVRDLVRSREDADGFLLITGTDSMEEFAFGLDLLIKPGRPFVITGAAKPSDVLGCDGLANLKDALRVIESPEAKDLGVLVVLNDNVHPARYVRKHDSTLIGMFQSHPGPIAQMRRGKPLYYYSGLPHIDRHLDAKLPTQTPKVLIWTMAVDPFLPEAALIELDGLVLAGQGTGSLAPWIVEQLSPQWTERIPVVLTSRTAVGLNFDDHYYRGSLEKYESKGFRLLGYEQLNPLQARMKLILEISSKIE
;
A
#
# COMPACT_ATOMS: atom_id res chain seq x y z
N MET A 1 -11.16 24.47 -6.84
CA MET A 1 -10.85 23.03 -6.80
C MET A 1 -11.61 22.42 -5.64
N LYS A 2 -12.32 21.31 -5.84
CA LYS A 2 -13.01 20.54 -4.80
C LYS A 2 -12.19 19.31 -4.43
N ILE A 3 -11.85 19.18 -3.14
CA ILE A 3 -11.07 18.05 -2.62
C ILE A 3 -11.92 17.29 -1.61
N ILE A 4 -12.03 15.98 -1.79
CA ILE A 4 -12.68 15.10 -0.80
C ILE A 4 -11.61 14.61 0.16
N VAL A 5 -11.80 14.91 1.44
CA VAL A 5 -10.95 14.46 2.53
C VAL A 5 -11.62 13.26 3.20
N ALA A 6 -11.10 12.08 2.93
CA ALA A 6 -11.50 10.85 3.58
C ALA A 6 -10.57 10.56 4.78
N MET A 7 -11.10 9.95 5.85
CA MET A 7 -10.29 9.50 6.97
C MET A 7 -10.70 8.12 7.48
N THR A 8 -9.72 7.27 7.75
CA THR A 8 -9.90 5.95 8.41
C THR A 8 -9.28 5.90 9.80
N GLY A 9 -8.60 6.97 10.24
CA GLY A 9 -8.03 7.13 11.58
C GLY A 9 -6.51 7.23 11.56
N GLY A 10 -5.84 6.45 12.42
CA GLY A 10 -4.39 6.45 12.55
C GLY A 10 -3.82 7.49 13.53
N THR A 11 -2.51 7.39 13.77
CA THR A 11 -1.75 8.19 14.74
C THR A 11 -1.94 9.69 14.58
N ILE A 12 -2.11 10.19 13.35
CA ILE A 12 -2.34 11.60 13.07
C ILE A 12 -3.59 12.17 13.78
N SER A 13 -4.58 11.32 14.02
CA SER A 13 -5.83 11.66 14.70
C SER A 13 -5.86 11.23 16.18
N GLN A 14 -4.73 10.71 16.69
CA GLN A 14 -4.58 10.31 18.09
C GLN A 14 -4.17 11.49 18.97
N LYS A 15 -4.73 11.53 20.17
CA LYS A 15 -4.27 12.38 21.29
C LYS A 15 -4.55 11.67 22.61
N GLU A 16 -3.94 12.14 23.68
CA GLU A 16 -4.26 11.72 25.04
C GLU A 16 -5.64 12.24 25.46
N VAL A 17 -6.49 11.32 25.90
CA VAL A 17 -7.78 11.59 26.53
C VAL A 17 -7.81 10.80 27.83
N ASN A 18 -7.88 11.49 28.97
CA ASN A 18 -7.91 10.89 30.31
C ASN A 18 -6.79 9.84 30.56
N GLY A 19 -5.55 10.13 30.14
CA GLY A 19 -4.40 9.25 30.34
C GLY A 19 -4.30 8.07 29.36
N LYS A 20 -5.11 8.05 28.30
CA LYS A 20 -5.08 7.02 27.25
C LYS A 20 -4.97 7.64 25.87
N MET A 21 -4.18 7.03 24.99
CA MET A 21 -4.12 7.44 23.58
C MET A 21 -5.38 6.99 22.85
N GLU A 22 -6.12 7.93 22.28
CA GLU A 22 -7.38 7.68 21.58
C GLU A 22 -7.39 8.34 20.20
N ILE A 23 -7.84 7.59 19.18
CA ILE A 23 -8.14 8.10 17.83
C ILE A 23 -9.43 8.92 17.92
N SER A 24 -9.30 10.22 18.16
CA SER A 24 -10.43 11.06 18.61
C SER A 24 -10.66 12.31 17.76
N LEU A 25 -9.68 12.75 16.98
CA LEU A 25 -9.82 13.91 16.09
C LEU A 25 -10.52 13.52 14.78
N SER A 26 -11.45 14.34 14.31
CA SER A 26 -12.03 14.26 12.97
C SER A 26 -11.09 14.84 11.91
N SER A 27 -11.32 14.51 10.63
CA SER A 27 -10.58 15.11 9.51
C SER A 27 -10.74 16.64 9.46
N GLN A 28 -11.92 17.15 9.81
CA GLN A 28 -12.19 18.59 9.88
C GLN A 28 -11.37 19.28 10.99
N GLU A 29 -11.25 18.66 12.18
CA GLU A 29 -10.43 19.20 13.26
C GLU A 29 -8.95 19.23 12.89
N LEU A 30 -8.45 18.20 12.21
CA LEU A 30 -7.06 18.12 11.75
C LEU A 30 -6.70 19.22 10.74
N LEU A 31 -7.64 19.58 9.87
CA LEU A 31 -7.42 20.55 8.80
C LEU A 31 -7.82 21.98 9.15
N LYS A 32 -8.42 22.22 10.33
CA LYS A 32 -8.94 23.53 10.75
C LYS A 32 -7.93 24.68 10.64
N ASN A 33 -6.65 24.40 10.86
CA ASN A 33 -5.58 25.42 10.86
C ASN A 33 -4.76 25.45 9.57
N ILE A 34 -5.15 24.70 8.53
CA ILE A 34 -4.47 24.71 7.23
C ILE A 34 -5.21 25.67 6.28
N GLN A 35 -4.48 26.67 5.79
CA GLN A 35 -4.99 27.59 4.78
C GLN A 35 -4.88 26.97 3.38
N THR A 36 -6.01 26.86 2.68
CA THR A 36 -6.12 26.41 1.28
C THR A 36 -7.27 27.16 0.60
N ASP A 37 -7.14 27.39 -0.71
CA ASP A 37 -8.20 27.94 -1.56
C ASP A 37 -9.14 26.84 -2.10
N ALA A 38 -8.84 25.56 -1.81
CA ALA A 38 -9.67 24.44 -2.19
C ALA A 38 -10.92 24.34 -1.31
N GLN A 39 -12.05 23.97 -1.92
CA GLN A 39 -13.25 23.59 -1.20
C GLN A 39 -13.08 22.17 -0.68
N LEU A 40 -12.94 22.03 0.65
CA LEU A 40 -12.78 20.74 1.31
C LEU A 40 -14.15 20.17 1.72
N GLU A 41 -14.37 18.89 1.43
CA GLU A 41 -15.50 18.12 1.94
C GLU A 41 -14.99 16.92 2.74
N TYR A 42 -15.48 16.74 3.96
CA TYR A 42 -14.92 15.81 4.94
C TYR A 42 -15.80 14.57 5.09
N ILE A 43 -15.18 13.39 5.02
CA ILE A 43 -15.83 12.08 5.15
C ILE A 43 -15.00 11.18 6.06
N ASP A 44 -15.40 11.10 7.32
CA ASP A 44 -14.78 10.19 8.30
C ASP A 44 -15.38 8.78 8.12
N ILE A 45 -14.66 7.90 7.42
CA ILE A 45 -15.08 6.52 7.13
C ILE A 45 -15.01 5.65 8.39
N SER A 46 -13.93 5.79 9.16
CA SER A 46 -13.74 5.08 10.42
C SER A 46 -12.73 5.77 11.34
N ARG A 47 -12.59 5.26 12.55
CA ARG A 47 -11.59 5.67 13.56
C ARG A 47 -10.75 4.47 13.98
N SER A 48 -10.08 3.86 13.01
CA SER A 48 -9.34 2.62 13.17
C SER A 48 -7.84 2.87 13.29
N SER A 49 -7.16 1.98 14.03
CA SER A 49 -5.70 1.84 13.92
C SER A 49 -5.34 1.39 12.51
N GLY A 50 -4.15 1.78 12.03
CA GLY A 50 -3.61 1.26 10.76
C GLY A 50 -3.54 -0.28 10.76
N SER A 51 -3.20 -0.88 11.90
CA SER A 51 -3.18 -2.33 12.08
C SER A 51 -4.56 -3.01 12.07
N SER A 52 -5.64 -2.25 12.11
CA SER A 52 -7.03 -2.75 12.10
C SER A 52 -7.75 -2.54 10.77
N LEU A 53 -7.05 -2.02 9.75
CA LEU A 53 -7.67 -1.81 8.44
C LEU A 53 -7.96 -3.15 7.76
N LYS A 54 -9.18 -3.26 7.22
CA LYS A 54 -9.70 -4.40 6.45
C LYS A 54 -9.95 -4.00 4.99
N LEU A 55 -10.25 -5.00 4.16
CA LEU A 55 -10.71 -4.80 2.78
C LEU A 55 -11.96 -3.91 2.74
N GLU A 56 -12.89 -4.02 3.69
CA GLU A 56 -14.08 -3.17 3.77
C GLU A 56 -13.73 -1.67 3.71
N HIS A 57 -12.68 -1.23 4.40
CA HIS A 57 -12.24 0.17 4.34
C HIS A 57 -11.61 0.51 2.98
N LEU A 58 -10.84 -0.41 2.40
CA LEU A 58 -10.22 -0.24 1.08
C LEU A 58 -11.29 -0.02 0.00
N PHE A 59 -12.32 -0.86 0.02
CA PHE A 59 -13.44 -0.82 -0.90
C PHE A 59 -14.34 0.39 -0.65
N ALA A 60 -14.57 0.78 0.61
CA ALA A 60 -15.30 2.01 0.95
C ALA A 60 -14.61 3.27 0.41
N VAL A 61 -13.28 3.38 0.52
CA VAL A 61 -12.52 4.50 -0.06
C VAL A 61 -12.62 4.50 -1.59
N ARG A 62 -12.48 3.33 -2.22
CA ARG A 62 -12.59 3.19 -3.68
C ARG A 62 -13.98 3.54 -4.19
N ASP A 63 -15.04 3.12 -3.49
CA ASP A 63 -16.43 3.42 -3.86
C ASP A 63 -16.76 4.89 -3.63
N LEU A 64 -16.19 5.51 -2.60
CA LEU A 64 -16.23 6.96 -2.42
C LEU A 64 -15.60 7.68 -3.63
N VAL A 65 -14.42 7.26 -4.09
CA VAL A 65 -13.77 7.88 -5.26
C VAL A 65 -14.62 7.75 -6.52
N ARG A 66 -15.22 6.57 -6.73
CA ARG A 66 -16.09 6.30 -7.89
C ARG A 66 -17.38 7.12 -7.86
N SER A 67 -17.99 7.31 -6.70
CA SER A 67 -19.26 8.04 -6.58
C SER A 67 -19.13 9.57 -6.65
N ARG A 68 -17.91 10.10 -6.61
CA ARG A 68 -17.63 11.53 -6.50
C ARG A 68 -17.03 12.11 -7.77
N GLU A 69 -17.73 12.01 -8.89
CA GLU A 69 -17.30 12.58 -10.18
C GLU A 69 -17.11 14.11 -10.14
N ASP A 70 -17.75 14.78 -9.18
CA ASP A 70 -17.64 16.23 -8.92
C ASP A 70 -16.33 16.65 -8.22
N ALA A 71 -15.53 15.69 -7.74
CA ALA A 71 -14.28 15.97 -7.05
C ALA A 71 -13.11 16.14 -8.02
N ASP A 72 -12.28 17.15 -7.78
CA ASP A 72 -11.05 17.40 -8.53
C ASP A 72 -9.85 16.59 -7.98
N GLY A 73 -9.92 16.15 -6.73
CA GLY A 73 -8.86 15.35 -6.08
C GLY A 73 -9.30 14.78 -4.73
N PHE A 74 -8.49 13.88 -4.19
CA PHE A 74 -8.77 13.15 -2.94
C PHE A 74 -7.57 13.17 -2.00
N LEU A 75 -7.87 13.42 -0.72
CA LEU A 75 -6.95 13.26 0.39
C LEU A 75 -7.47 12.12 1.28
N LEU A 76 -6.69 11.07 1.47
CA LEU A 76 -6.96 10.04 2.47
C LEU A 76 -6.01 10.20 3.65
N ILE A 77 -6.58 10.36 4.85
CA ILE A 77 -5.88 10.38 6.12
C ILE A 77 -6.00 9.00 6.76
N THR A 78 -4.87 8.33 7.02
CA THR A 78 -4.88 6.94 7.55
C THR A 78 -3.71 6.66 8.50
N GLY A 79 -3.75 5.50 9.16
CA GLY A 79 -2.68 4.97 9.99
C GLY A 79 -1.51 4.43 9.18
N THR A 80 -0.30 4.56 9.72
CA THR A 80 0.94 4.30 8.97
C THR A 80 1.37 2.84 8.98
N ASP A 81 0.79 2.00 9.83
CA ASP A 81 1.21 0.59 9.96
C ASP A 81 0.97 -0.26 8.71
N SER A 82 -0.17 -0.06 8.05
CA SER A 82 -0.55 -0.77 6.82
C SER A 82 -0.67 0.16 5.61
N MET A 83 -0.16 1.39 5.72
CA MET A 83 -0.33 2.42 4.70
C MET A 83 0.26 2.00 3.35
N GLU A 84 1.39 1.28 3.32
CA GLU A 84 1.96 0.81 2.05
C GLU A 84 1.07 -0.21 1.33
N GLU A 85 0.46 -1.13 2.08
CA GLU A 85 -0.47 -2.13 1.54
C GLU A 85 -1.76 -1.47 1.09
N PHE A 86 -2.28 -0.56 1.90
CA PHE A 86 -3.51 0.17 1.63
C PHE A 86 -3.36 1.08 0.40
N ALA A 87 -2.25 1.81 0.31
CA ALA A 87 -1.91 2.63 -0.84
C ALA A 87 -1.81 1.80 -2.12
N PHE A 88 -1.09 0.68 -2.06
CA PHE A 88 -0.94 -0.20 -3.21
C PHE A 88 -2.27 -0.85 -3.63
N GLY A 89 -3.10 -1.27 -2.68
CA GLY A 89 -4.44 -1.78 -2.97
C GLY A 89 -5.31 -0.75 -3.67
N LEU A 90 -5.31 0.51 -3.21
CA LEU A 90 -6.03 1.60 -3.86
C LEU A 90 -5.47 1.93 -5.25
N ASP A 91 -4.16 1.86 -5.44
CA ASP A 91 -3.49 2.06 -6.73
C ASP A 91 -3.92 1.03 -7.78
N LEU A 92 -4.25 -0.21 -7.35
CA LEU A 92 -4.82 -1.23 -8.23
C LEU A 92 -6.31 -0.99 -8.52
N LEU A 93 -7.07 -0.45 -7.56
CA LEU A 93 -8.53 -0.36 -7.67
C LEU A 93 -9.06 0.98 -8.22
N ILE A 94 -8.25 2.04 -8.17
CA ILE A 94 -8.61 3.38 -8.64
C ILE A 94 -7.87 3.64 -9.96
N LYS A 95 -8.62 4.00 -11.00
CA LYS A 95 -8.03 4.43 -12.27
C LYS A 95 -7.33 5.77 -12.09
N PRO A 96 -6.12 5.96 -12.64
CA PRO A 96 -5.49 7.28 -12.71
C PRO A 96 -6.39 8.29 -13.43
N GLY A 97 -6.26 9.56 -13.05
CA GLY A 97 -7.00 10.67 -13.67
C GLY A 97 -7.06 11.89 -12.78
N ARG A 98 -7.42 11.68 -11.52
CA ARG A 98 -7.49 12.73 -10.50
C ARG A 98 -6.41 12.50 -9.44
N PRO A 99 -5.76 13.55 -8.91
CA PRO A 99 -4.80 13.40 -7.83
C PRO A 99 -5.42 12.68 -6.64
N PHE A 100 -4.79 11.60 -6.19
CA PHE A 100 -5.17 10.87 -5.00
C PHE A 100 -3.94 10.77 -4.09
N VAL A 101 -3.99 11.47 -2.96
CA VAL A 101 -2.90 11.49 -1.98
C VAL A 101 -3.34 10.83 -0.69
N ILE A 102 -2.48 9.98 -0.15
CA ILE A 102 -2.58 9.38 1.17
C ILE A 102 -1.56 10.06 2.08
N THR A 103 -1.97 10.36 3.31
CA THR A 103 -1.06 10.89 4.33
C THR A 103 -1.42 10.36 5.73
N GLY A 104 -0.57 10.70 6.69
CA GLY A 104 -0.64 10.26 8.09
C GLY A 104 0.44 10.95 8.92
N ALA A 105 0.76 10.37 10.07
CA ALA A 105 1.80 10.89 10.96
C ALA A 105 2.50 9.75 11.70
N ALA A 106 3.79 9.93 12.00
CA ALA A 106 4.54 9.04 12.89
C ALA A 106 4.18 9.31 14.35
N LYS A 107 3.91 10.57 14.70
CA LYS A 107 3.66 11.00 16.08
C LYS A 107 2.20 11.42 16.31
N PRO A 108 1.65 11.16 17.50
CA PRO A 108 0.33 11.67 17.88
C PRO A 108 0.25 13.20 17.82
N SER A 109 -0.97 13.71 17.66
CA SER A 109 -1.23 15.13 17.41
C SER A 109 -0.81 16.08 18.54
N ASP A 110 -0.77 15.58 19.77
CA ASP A 110 -0.44 16.30 20.99
C ASP A 110 1.02 16.12 21.47
N VAL A 111 1.82 15.35 20.73
CA VAL A 111 3.24 15.15 21.01
C VAL A 111 4.07 16.29 20.41
N LEU A 112 5.05 16.80 21.18
CA LEU A 112 5.97 17.83 20.69
C LEU A 112 6.73 17.37 19.44
N GLY A 113 6.71 18.22 18.42
CA GLY A 113 7.33 17.92 17.13
C GLY A 113 6.57 16.84 16.35
N CYS A 114 5.25 16.78 16.50
CA CYS A 114 4.37 16.00 15.64
C CYS A 114 4.44 16.47 14.18
N ASP A 115 4.30 15.52 13.26
CA ASP A 115 4.49 15.71 11.82
C ASP A 115 3.17 15.86 11.04
N GLY A 116 2.03 15.58 11.68
CA GLY A 116 0.72 15.53 11.03
C GLY A 116 0.31 16.80 10.28
N LEU A 117 0.47 17.98 10.90
CA LEU A 117 0.07 19.25 10.27
C LEU A 117 0.92 19.57 9.02
N ALA A 118 2.22 19.27 9.07
CA ALA A 118 3.12 19.45 7.93
C ALA A 118 2.73 18.49 6.79
N ASN A 119 2.55 17.21 7.11
CA ASN A 119 2.16 16.19 6.13
C ASN A 119 0.81 16.50 5.47
N LEU A 120 -0.20 16.94 6.21
CA LEU A 120 -1.51 17.35 5.69
C LEU A 120 -1.42 18.56 4.74
N LYS A 121 -0.65 19.58 5.13
CA LYS A 121 -0.42 20.75 4.30
C LYS A 121 0.26 20.36 2.99
N ASP A 122 1.29 19.53 3.06
CA ASP A 122 2.02 19.08 1.88
C ASP A 122 1.18 18.20 0.97
N ALA A 123 0.36 17.32 1.55
CA ALA A 123 -0.59 16.49 0.81
C ALA A 123 -1.58 17.34 0.00
N LEU A 124 -2.14 18.40 0.60
CA LEU A 124 -3.00 19.34 -0.13
C LEU A 124 -2.25 20.06 -1.25
N ARG A 125 -1.00 20.51 -1.01
CA ARG A 125 -0.19 21.16 -2.04
C ARG A 125 0.16 20.24 -3.21
N VAL A 126 0.33 18.95 -2.96
CA VAL A 126 0.50 17.95 -4.01
C VAL A 126 -0.79 17.77 -4.79
N ILE A 127 -1.94 17.63 -4.13
CA ILE A 127 -3.25 17.53 -4.81
C ILE A 127 -3.51 18.75 -5.70
N GLU A 128 -3.20 19.96 -5.21
CA GLU A 128 -3.35 21.22 -5.96
C GLU A 128 -2.37 21.37 -7.15
N SER A 129 -1.34 20.52 -7.25
CA SER A 129 -0.35 20.61 -8.33
C SER A 129 -0.84 19.95 -9.63
N PRO A 130 -0.71 20.62 -10.79
CA PRO A 130 -1.09 20.03 -12.07
C PRO A 130 -0.38 18.71 -12.39
N GLU A 131 0.87 18.58 -11.95
CA GLU A 131 1.73 17.41 -12.19
C GLU A 131 1.26 16.17 -11.44
N ALA A 132 0.45 16.29 -10.38
CA ALA A 132 -0.07 15.15 -9.62
C ALA A 132 -1.12 14.32 -10.39
N LYS A 133 -1.63 14.85 -11.51
CA LYS A 133 -2.58 14.13 -12.37
C LYS A 133 -1.90 12.91 -13.00
N ASP A 134 -2.67 11.83 -13.14
CA ASP A 134 -2.24 10.58 -13.78
C ASP A 134 -1.02 9.87 -13.15
N LEU A 135 -0.57 10.27 -11.96
CA LEU A 135 0.53 9.63 -11.25
C LEU A 135 0.12 8.42 -10.39
N GLY A 136 -1.15 8.00 -10.47
CA GLY A 136 -1.72 6.97 -9.61
C GLY A 136 -1.94 7.46 -8.18
N VAL A 137 -1.94 6.53 -7.22
CA VAL A 137 -2.02 6.85 -5.79
C VAL A 137 -0.65 7.27 -5.27
N LEU A 138 -0.61 8.41 -4.57
CA LEU A 138 0.60 8.97 -3.97
C LEU A 138 0.52 8.90 -2.44
N VAL A 139 1.67 8.71 -1.79
CA VAL A 139 1.83 8.85 -0.34
C VAL A 139 2.71 10.08 -0.08
N VAL A 140 2.23 11.01 0.74
CA VAL A 140 2.94 12.26 1.05
C VAL A 140 3.19 12.34 2.55
N LEU A 141 4.47 12.26 2.93
CA LEU A 141 4.96 12.28 4.30
C LEU A 141 6.38 12.87 4.32
N ASN A 142 6.73 13.62 5.37
CA ASN A 142 8.10 14.08 5.61
C ASN A 142 8.72 14.77 4.38
N ASP A 143 8.03 15.76 3.80
CA ASP A 143 8.43 16.48 2.59
C ASP A 143 8.63 15.62 1.32
N ASN A 144 8.27 14.34 1.31
CA ASN A 144 8.47 13.43 0.17
C ASN A 144 7.15 13.00 -0.45
N VAL A 145 7.15 12.91 -1.79
CA VAL A 145 6.03 12.39 -2.58
C VAL A 145 6.40 11.03 -3.17
N HIS A 146 5.71 10.00 -2.73
CA HIS A 146 6.03 8.61 -3.03
C HIS A 146 4.92 7.97 -3.88
N PRO A 147 5.24 7.30 -4.99
CA PRO A 147 4.27 6.45 -5.68
C PRO A 147 3.90 5.25 -4.80
N ALA A 148 2.61 4.95 -4.66
CA ALA A 148 2.10 3.83 -3.85
C ALA A 148 2.76 2.49 -4.19
N ARG A 149 3.06 2.28 -5.48
CA ARG A 149 3.77 1.08 -5.95
C ARG A 149 5.15 0.91 -5.34
N TYR A 150 5.88 1.99 -5.09
CA TYR A 150 7.29 1.91 -4.69
C TYR A 150 7.52 2.22 -3.22
N VAL A 151 6.53 2.80 -2.53
CA VAL A 151 6.65 3.24 -1.14
C VAL A 151 6.65 2.07 -0.16
N ARG A 152 7.52 2.13 0.84
CA ARG A 152 7.67 1.15 1.93
C ARG A 152 7.88 1.85 3.25
N LYS A 153 7.32 1.32 4.34
CA LYS A 153 7.68 1.69 5.71
C LYS A 153 8.98 0.98 6.06
N HIS A 154 10.08 1.72 6.06
CA HIS A 154 11.44 1.20 6.30
C HIS A 154 11.93 1.40 7.75
N ASP A 155 11.29 2.29 8.51
CA ASP A 155 11.56 2.52 9.93
C ASP A 155 10.26 2.45 10.74
N SER A 156 10.31 1.88 11.94
CA SER A 156 9.12 1.70 12.79
C SER A 156 8.74 2.94 13.60
N THR A 157 9.61 3.95 13.70
CA THR A 157 9.48 5.04 14.70
C THR A 157 9.81 6.44 14.18
N LEU A 158 10.72 6.57 13.21
CA LEU A 158 11.16 7.87 12.72
C LEU A 158 10.09 8.55 11.85
N ILE A 159 10.07 9.89 11.84
CA ILE A 159 9.18 10.68 10.96
C ILE A 159 9.45 10.34 9.49
N GLY A 160 10.72 10.13 9.13
CA GLY A 160 11.12 9.70 7.79
C GLY A 160 10.85 8.23 7.49
N MET A 161 9.93 7.55 8.18
CA MET A 161 9.70 6.10 8.08
C MET A 161 9.38 5.56 6.69
N PHE A 162 8.94 6.37 5.72
CA PHE A 162 8.65 5.89 4.37
C PHE A 162 9.76 6.21 3.37
N GLN A 163 10.10 5.23 2.54
CA GLN A 163 11.04 5.36 1.44
C GLN A 163 10.47 4.69 0.18
N SER A 164 10.86 5.22 -0.99
CA SER A 164 10.59 4.57 -2.27
C SER A 164 11.91 4.26 -2.95
N HIS A 165 11.93 3.19 -3.73
CA HIS A 165 13.07 2.85 -4.59
C HIS A 165 12.69 3.03 -6.06
N PRO A 166 13.51 3.72 -6.89
CA PRO A 166 14.83 4.29 -6.58
C PRO A 166 14.79 5.61 -5.78
N GLY A 167 13.62 6.19 -5.55
CA GLY A 167 13.45 7.39 -4.74
C GLY A 167 12.02 7.92 -4.78
N PRO A 168 11.71 8.99 -4.02
CA PRO A 168 10.48 9.75 -4.21
C PRO A 168 10.46 10.41 -5.60
N ILE A 169 9.28 10.71 -6.11
CA ILE A 169 9.12 11.36 -7.42
C ILE A 169 9.15 12.89 -7.34
N ALA A 170 8.88 13.42 -6.15
CA ALA A 170 8.98 14.83 -5.85
C ALA A 170 9.32 15.04 -4.38
N GLN A 171 9.84 16.22 -4.06
CA GLN A 171 9.99 16.67 -2.68
C GLN A 171 9.47 18.09 -2.52
N MET A 172 8.96 18.38 -1.33
CA MET A 172 8.49 19.71 -0.99
C MET A 172 9.68 20.67 -0.87
N ARG A 173 9.63 21.74 -1.65
CA ARG A 173 10.65 22.80 -1.69
C ARG A 173 9.97 24.15 -1.76
N ARG A 174 10.32 25.04 -0.83
CA ARG A 174 9.75 26.40 -0.75
C ARG A 174 8.21 26.37 -0.71
N GLY A 175 7.63 25.37 -0.04
CA GLY A 175 6.19 25.19 0.12
C GLY A 175 5.44 24.63 -1.11
N LYS A 176 6.14 24.09 -2.11
CA LYS A 176 5.55 23.49 -3.32
C LYS A 176 6.25 22.16 -3.66
N PRO A 177 5.58 21.20 -4.31
CA PRO A 177 6.25 20.00 -4.80
C PRO A 177 7.20 20.33 -5.94
N LEU A 178 8.44 19.84 -5.87
CA LEU A 178 9.41 19.85 -6.96
C LEU A 178 9.53 18.43 -7.51
N TYR A 179 8.96 18.19 -8.69
CA TYR A 179 8.98 16.90 -9.38
C TYR A 179 10.31 16.67 -10.12
N TYR A 180 10.86 15.46 -10.00
CA TYR A 180 12.14 15.07 -10.59
C TYR A 180 12.01 14.31 -11.90
N TYR A 181 10.82 13.82 -12.21
CA TYR A 181 10.53 12.99 -13.38
C TYR A 181 9.33 13.57 -14.12
N SER A 182 9.32 13.45 -15.45
CA SER A 182 8.25 13.94 -16.31
C SER A 182 6.98 13.08 -16.28
N GLY A 183 7.03 11.93 -15.61
CA GLY A 183 5.92 10.99 -15.46
C GLY A 183 6.41 9.65 -14.91
N LEU A 184 5.47 8.81 -14.47
CA LEU A 184 5.75 7.42 -14.12
C LEU A 184 5.53 6.53 -15.34
N PRO A 185 6.25 5.40 -15.46
CA PRO A 185 5.92 4.40 -16.48
C PRO A 185 4.43 4.04 -16.40
N HIS A 186 3.70 4.29 -17.48
CA HIS A 186 2.29 3.93 -17.54
C HIS A 186 2.20 2.42 -17.64
N ILE A 187 1.61 1.79 -16.63
CA ILE A 187 1.36 0.36 -16.63
C ILE A 187 -0.08 0.21 -16.17
N ASP A 188 -0.97 -0.11 -17.13
CA ASP A 188 -2.36 -0.39 -16.82
C ASP A 188 -2.42 -1.63 -15.93
N ARG A 189 -2.85 -1.40 -14.70
CA ARG A 189 -2.87 -2.36 -13.60
C ARG A 189 -4.21 -2.36 -12.89
N HIS A 190 -5.20 -1.69 -13.50
CA HIS A 190 -6.49 -1.56 -12.91
C HIS A 190 -7.14 -2.94 -12.75
N LEU A 191 -7.51 -3.27 -11.52
CA LEU A 191 -8.31 -4.44 -11.20
C LEU A 191 -9.72 -3.96 -10.87
N ASP A 192 -10.70 -4.41 -11.64
CA ASP A 192 -12.11 -4.20 -11.31
C ASP A 192 -12.60 -5.30 -10.35
N ALA A 193 -12.03 -5.31 -9.15
CA ALA A 193 -12.41 -6.25 -8.10
C ALA A 193 -13.68 -5.79 -7.38
N LYS A 194 -14.51 -6.74 -6.94
CA LYS A 194 -15.64 -6.49 -6.01
C LYS A 194 -15.24 -6.86 -4.59
N LEU A 195 -15.91 -6.26 -3.61
CA LEU A 195 -15.70 -6.61 -2.20
C LEU A 195 -16.18 -8.06 -2.05
N PRO A 196 -15.31 -9.02 -1.69
CA PRO A 196 -15.73 -10.41 -1.60
C PRO A 196 -16.60 -10.61 -0.35
N THR A 197 -17.59 -11.50 -0.42
CA THR A 197 -18.43 -11.87 0.72
C THR A 197 -17.62 -12.50 1.86
N GLN A 198 -16.57 -13.23 1.50
CA GLN A 198 -15.57 -13.77 2.43
C GLN A 198 -14.19 -13.32 1.99
N THR A 199 -13.40 -12.75 2.90
CA THR A 199 -12.03 -12.33 2.61
C THR A 199 -11.16 -13.55 2.31
N PRO A 200 -10.47 -13.62 1.14
CA PRO A 200 -9.53 -14.69 0.85
C PRO A 200 -8.43 -14.80 1.91
N LYS A 201 -8.23 -16.01 2.43
CA LYS A 201 -7.17 -16.36 3.38
C LYS A 201 -5.85 -16.51 2.63
N VAL A 202 -5.16 -15.39 2.42
CA VAL A 202 -3.81 -15.38 1.82
C VAL A 202 -2.75 -15.18 2.88
N LEU A 203 -1.86 -16.16 3.03
CA LEU A 203 -0.73 -16.13 3.96
C LEU A 203 0.53 -15.57 3.29
N ILE A 204 1.29 -14.73 4.01
CA ILE A 204 2.71 -14.49 3.70
C ILE A 204 3.54 -15.38 4.60
N TRP A 205 4.44 -16.16 4.01
CA TRP A 205 5.38 -17.00 4.74
C TRP A 205 6.81 -16.66 4.36
N THR A 206 7.57 -16.14 5.33
CA THR A 206 8.93 -15.64 5.10
C THR A 206 9.96 -16.75 5.30
N MET A 207 10.73 -17.04 4.27
CA MET A 207 11.83 -18.00 4.34
C MET A 207 12.97 -17.44 5.20
N ALA A 208 13.48 -18.27 6.10
CA ALA A 208 14.61 -17.98 6.99
C ALA A 208 15.75 -19.00 6.79
N VAL A 209 16.81 -18.88 7.59
CA VAL A 209 17.80 -19.97 7.70
C VAL A 209 17.08 -21.19 8.25
N ASP A 210 17.39 -22.38 7.70
CA ASP A 210 16.69 -23.62 8.01
C ASP A 210 15.16 -23.51 7.78
N PRO A 211 14.73 -23.27 6.53
CA PRO A 211 13.34 -22.97 6.24
C PRO A 211 12.41 -24.16 6.53
N PHE A 212 11.31 -23.84 7.19
CA PHE A 212 10.22 -24.75 7.54
C PHE A 212 8.88 -24.12 7.14
N LEU A 213 7.93 -24.93 6.70
CA LEU A 213 6.55 -24.54 6.41
C LEU A 213 5.63 -25.65 6.92
N PRO A 214 4.85 -25.45 8.00
CA PRO A 214 3.95 -26.48 8.48
C PRO A 214 2.82 -26.71 7.48
N GLU A 215 2.67 -27.93 6.96
CA GLU A 215 1.65 -28.26 5.96
C GLU A 215 0.21 -28.00 6.47
N ALA A 216 -0.02 -28.17 7.77
CA ALA A 216 -1.30 -27.86 8.40
C ALA A 216 -1.72 -26.38 8.21
N ALA A 217 -0.76 -25.45 8.05
CA ALA A 217 -1.07 -24.05 7.80
C ALA A 217 -1.61 -23.78 6.39
N LEU A 218 -1.51 -24.75 5.47
CA LEU A 218 -1.92 -24.60 4.06
C LEU A 218 -3.37 -25.02 3.81
N ILE A 219 -3.96 -25.84 4.70
CA ILE A 219 -5.23 -26.54 4.48
C ILE A 219 -6.39 -25.58 4.21
N GLU A 220 -6.43 -24.44 4.91
CA GLU A 220 -7.51 -23.45 4.82
C GLU A 220 -7.15 -22.20 4.01
N LEU A 221 -6.01 -22.19 3.31
CA LEU A 221 -5.62 -21.01 2.54
C LEU A 221 -6.29 -20.98 1.18
N ASP A 222 -6.58 -19.77 0.71
CA ASP A 222 -6.99 -19.50 -0.67
C ASP A 222 -5.79 -19.09 -1.54
N GLY A 223 -4.64 -18.82 -0.91
CA GLY A 223 -3.39 -18.48 -1.57
C GLY A 223 -2.22 -18.37 -0.62
N LEU A 224 -1.01 -18.51 -1.16
CA LEU A 224 0.24 -18.44 -0.40
C LEU A 224 1.22 -17.49 -1.12
N VAL A 225 1.81 -16.57 -0.36
CA VAL A 225 2.94 -15.75 -0.81
C VAL A 225 4.18 -16.18 -0.04
N LEU A 226 5.16 -16.72 -0.74
CA LEU A 226 6.46 -17.07 -0.18
C LEU A 226 7.42 -15.89 -0.34
N ALA A 227 7.89 -15.33 0.77
CA ALA A 227 8.98 -14.35 0.75
C ALA A 227 10.31 -15.12 0.76
N GLY A 228 10.80 -15.46 -0.43
CA GLY A 228 12.01 -16.23 -0.66
C GLY A 228 13.29 -15.47 -0.34
N GLN A 229 14.42 -16.17 -0.28
CA GLN A 229 15.72 -15.58 0.06
C GLN A 229 16.39 -14.96 -1.18
N GLY A 230 17.10 -13.84 -1.03
CA GLY A 230 17.88 -13.25 -2.14
C GLY A 230 17.00 -12.82 -3.32
N THR A 231 17.10 -13.51 -4.45
CA THR A 231 16.24 -13.32 -5.64
C THR A 231 15.09 -14.32 -5.66
N GLY A 232 14.36 -14.49 -4.55
CA GLY A 232 13.24 -15.44 -4.47
C GLY A 232 13.65 -16.91 -4.34
N SER A 233 14.84 -17.22 -3.82
CA SER A 233 15.29 -18.61 -3.66
C SER A 233 14.56 -19.37 -2.55
N LEU A 234 14.21 -20.63 -2.84
CA LEU A 234 13.67 -21.61 -1.91
C LEU A 234 14.60 -22.81 -1.77
N ALA A 235 14.60 -23.44 -0.60
CA ALA A 235 15.26 -24.72 -0.41
C ALA A 235 14.55 -25.83 -1.21
N PRO A 236 15.28 -26.81 -1.78
CA PRO A 236 14.67 -27.86 -2.62
C PRO A 236 13.54 -28.62 -1.93
N TRP A 237 13.66 -28.94 -0.64
CA TRP A 237 12.63 -29.67 0.10
C TRP A 237 11.34 -28.86 0.29
N ILE A 238 11.41 -27.52 0.35
CA ILE A 238 10.21 -26.66 0.37
C ILE A 238 9.51 -26.70 -0.99
N VAL A 239 10.28 -26.76 -2.08
CA VAL A 239 9.73 -26.89 -3.43
C VAL A 239 9.04 -28.25 -3.60
N GLU A 240 9.68 -29.32 -3.14
CA GLU A 240 9.15 -30.70 -3.17
C GLU A 240 7.91 -30.85 -2.27
N GLN A 241 7.88 -30.18 -1.12
CA GLN A 241 6.73 -30.17 -0.23
C GLN A 241 5.49 -29.54 -0.89
N LEU A 242 5.68 -28.50 -1.71
CA LEU A 242 4.58 -27.72 -2.29
C LEU A 242 4.14 -28.21 -3.67
N SER A 243 5.07 -28.63 -4.53
CA SER A 243 4.78 -29.00 -5.92
C SER A 243 4.66 -30.52 -6.09
N PRO A 244 3.68 -31.02 -6.85
CA PRO A 244 2.62 -30.27 -7.52
C PRO A 244 1.39 -30.03 -6.63
N GLN A 245 1.25 -30.80 -5.55
CA GLN A 245 0.00 -30.93 -4.79
C GLN A 245 -0.61 -29.60 -4.34
N TRP A 246 0.18 -28.70 -3.75
CA TRP A 246 -0.31 -27.41 -3.25
C TRP A 246 -0.38 -26.36 -4.36
N THR A 247 0.57 -26.37 -5.28
CA THR A 247 0.60 -25.43 -6.42
C THR A 247 -0.57 -25.63 -7.39
N GLU A 248 -1.10 -26.85 -7.50
CA GLU A 248 -2.31 -27.14 -8.26
C GLU A 248 -3.59 -26.79 -7.49
N ARG A 249 -3.54 -26.79 -6.15
CA ARG A 249 -4.70 -26.52 -5.28
C ARG A 249 -4.94 -25.04 -5.04
N ILE A 250 -3.87 -24.27 -4.76
CA ILE A 250 -3.94 -22.84 -4.46
C ILE A 250 -2.87 -22.08 -5.23
N PRO A 251 -3.09 -20.80 -5.56
CA PRO A 251 -2.03 -19.93 -6.08
C PRO A 251 -0.89 -19.80 -5.06
N VAL A 252 0.31 -20.27 -5.44
CA VAL A 252 1.54 -20.08 -4.67
C VAL A 252 2.41 -19.07 -5.39
N VAL A 253 2.46 -17.84 -4.88
CA VAL A 253 3.29 -16.74 -5.41
C VAL A 253 4.65 -16.77 -4.72
N LEU A 254 5.71 -16.64 -5.51
CA LEU A 254 7.07 -16.52 -5.01
C LEU A 254 7.59 -15.10 -5.21
N THR A 255 7.89 -14.42 -4.11
CA THR A 255 8.55 -13.11 -4.08
C THR A 255 9.92 -13.21 -3.41
N SER A 256 10.64 -12.10 -3.34
CA SER A 256 11.78 -11.98 -2.44
C SER A 256 11.35 -11.37 -1.11
N ARG A 257 11.98 -11.81 -0.01
CA ARG A 257 11.94 -11.13 1.29
C ARG A 257 12.82 -9.87 1.32
N THR A 258 13.61 -9.60 0.29
CA THR A 258 14.34 -8.33 0.18
C THR A 258 13.35 -7.19 0.01
N ALA A 259 13.69 -6.01 0.52
CA ALA A 259 12.80 -4.84 0.44
C ALA A 259 12.56 -4.36 -1.00
N VAL A 260 13.55 -4.58 -1.88
CA VAL A 260 13.58 -4.16 -3.28
C VAL A 260 14.26 -5.23 -4.14
N GLY A 261 14.02 -5.20 -5.45
CA GLY A 261 14.62 -6.09 -6.44
C GLY A 261 13.59 -6.96 -7.15
N LEU A 262 14.09 -7.95 -7.89
CA LEU A 262 13.29 -8.93 -8.62
C LEU A 262 13.20 -10.27 -7.87
N ASN A 263 12.15 -11.03 -8.13
CA ASN A 263 11.96 -12.40 -7.61
C ASN A 263 12.57 -13.50 -8.50
N PHE A 264 13.17 -13.15 -9.64
CA PHE A 264 14.03 -13.99 -10.47
C PHE A 264 14.92 -13.09 -11.35
N ASP A 265 16.01 -13.65 -11.90
CA ASP A 265 16.86 -12.97 -12.87
C ASP A 265 17.62 -14.03 -13.69
N ASP A 266 17.06 -14.39 -14.84
CA ASP A 266 17.63 -15.43 -15.71
C ASP A 266 18.92 -15.01 -16.41
N HIS A 267 19.26 -13.71 -16.39
CA HIS A 267 20.52 -13.23 -16.96
C HIS A 267 21.70 -13.69 -16.11
N TYR A 268 21.60 -13.56 -14.78
CA TYR A 268 22.66 -13.97 -13.85
C TYR A 268 22.43 -15.37 -13.25
N TYR A 269 21.17 -15.77 -13.05
CA TYR A 269 20.78 -17.03 -12.44
C TYR A 269 19.96 -17.86 -13.43
N ARG A 270 20.63 -18.43 -14.44
CA ARG A 270 19.98 -19.16 -15.54
C ARG A 270 18.93 -20.17 -15.03
N GLY A 271 17.72 -20.07 -15.57
CA GLY A 271 16.59 -20.94 -15.23
C GLY A 271 15.94 -20.62 -13.89
N SER A 272 16.27 -19.47 -13.27
CA SER A 272 15.64 -19.02 -12.02
C SER A 272 14.12 -18.87 -12.12
N LEU A 273 13.60 -18.51 -13.29
CA LEU A 273 12.16 -18.48 -13.55
C LEU A 273 11.59 -19.90 -13.73
N GLU A 274 12.10 -20.63 -14.73
CA GLU A 274 11.58 -21.94 -15.14
C GLU A 274 11.63 -22.95 -13.99
N LYS A 275 12.69 -22.90 -13.15
CA LYS A 275 12.86 -23.74 -11.95
C LYS A 275 11.62 -23.79 -11.05
N TYR A 276 10.85 -22.71 -10.99
CA TYR A 276 9.67 -22.58 -10.13
C TYR A 276 8.37 -22.57 -10.94
N GLU A 277 8.30 -21.85 -12.06
CA GLU A 277 7.08 -21.81 -12.91
C GLU A 277 6.74 -23.21 -13.45
N SER A 278 7.73 -24.02 -13.84
CA SER A 278 7.50 -25.41 -14.29
C SER A 278 6.96 -26.32 -13.18
N LYS A 279 6.98 -25.85 -11.93
CA LYS A 279 6.50 -26.53 -10.72
C LYS A 279 5.25 -25.85 -10.14
N GLY A 280 4.59 -25.00 -10.92
CA GLY A 280 3.31 -24.37 -10.55
C GLY A 280 3.41 -23.16 -9.61
N PHE A 281 4.60 -22.70 -9.27
CA PHE A 281 4.79 -21.43 -8.56
C PHE A 281 4.58 -20.25 -9.51
N ARG A 282 4.04 -19.14 -9.01
CA ARG A 282 3.79 -17.92 -9.79
C ARG A 282 4.84 -16.86 -9.46
N LEU A 283 5.62 -16.49 -10.46
CA LEU A 283 6.62 -15.42 -10.40
C LEU A 283 6.25 -14.29 -11.37
N LEU A 284 5.74 -14.66 -12.56
CA LEU A 284 5.31 -13.71 -13.57
C LEU A 284 4.10 -12.89 -13.10
N GLY A 285 4.12 -11.58 -13.37
CA GLY A 285 3.15 -10.61 -12.88
C GLY A 285 3.33 -10.19 -11.42
N TYR A 286 4.35 -10.70 -10.73
CA TYR A 286 4.70 -10.39 -9.34
C TYR A 286 6.15 -9.91 -9.17
N GLU A 287 6.84 -9.65 -10.27
CA GLU A 287 8.30 -9.60 -10.35
C GLU A 287 8.92 -8.53 -9.47
N GLN A 288 8.24 -7.39 -9.36
CA GLN A 288 8.71 -6.20 -8.64
C GLN A 288 7.94 -5.96 -7.34
N LEU A 289 7.10 -6.90 -6.94
CA LEU A 289 6.24 -6.76 -5.76
C LEU A 289 6.94 -7.34 -4.54
N ASN A 290 6.92 -6.59 -3.43
CA ASN A 290 7.29 -7.16 -2.14
C ASN A 290 6.20 -8.15 -1.67
N PRO A 291 6.44 -8.92 -0.60
CA PRO A 291 5.46 -9.90 -0.12
C PRO A 291 4.09 -9.30 0.24
N LEU A 292 4.08 -8.08 0.81
CA LEU A 292 2.87 -7.38 1.23
C LEU A 292 2.01 -6.95 0.03
N GLN A 293 2.64 -6.39 -0.99
CA GLN A 293 1.99 -6.04 -2.25
C GLN A 293 1.52 -7.27 -3.02
N ALA A 294 2.35 -8.32 -3.10
CA ALA A 294 1.97 -9.56 -3.75
C ALA A 294 0.75 -10.19 -3.08
N ARG A 295 0.69 -10.17 -1.73
CA ARG A 295 -0.49 -10.60 -0.98
C ARG A 295 -1.72 -9.77 -1.31
N MET A 296 -1.60 -8.44 -1.28
CA MET A 296 -2.72 -7.55 -1.62
C MET A 296 -3.23 -7.79 -3.05
N LYS A 297 -2.32 -7.87 -4.03
CA LYS A 297 -2.67 -8.18 -5.43
C LYS A 297 -3.36 -9.54 -5.54
N LEU A 298 -2.81 -10.58 -4.91
CA LEU A 298 -3.37 -11.93 -4.96
C LEU A 298 -4.78 -11.99 -4.35
N ILE A 299 -5.00 -11.31 -3.21
CA ILE A 299 -6.34 -11.18 -2.61
C ILE A 299 -7.33 -10.56 -3.62
N LEU A 300 -6.94 -9.48 -4.30
CA LEU A 300 -7.81 -8.81 -5.27
C LEU A 300 -8.03 -9.65 -6.53
N GLU A 301 -7.01 -10.36 -7.01
CA GLU A 301 -7.12 -11.29 -8.15
C GLU A 301 -8.08 -12.46 -7.85
N ILE A 302 -7.97 -13.06 -6.66
CA ILE A 302 -8.90 -14.11 -6.20
C ILE A 302 -10.32 -13.53 -6.10
N SER A 303 -10.48 -12.36 -5.49
CA SER A 303 -11.78 -11.70 -5.32
C SER A 303 -12.44 -11.31 -6.65
N SER A 304 -11.67 -11.10 -7.71
CA SER A 304 -12.20 -10.76 -9.04
C SER A 304 -12.73 -11.97 -9.82
N LYS A 305 -12.41 -13.20 -9.38
CA LYS A 305 -12.81 -14.47 -10.04
C LYS A 305 -13.99 -15.15 -9.36
N ILE A 306 -14.39 -14.67 -8.18
CA ILE A 306 -15.55 -15.17 -7.44
C ILE A 306 -16.76 -14.43 -8.00
N GLU A 307 -17.49 -15.07 -8.92
CA GLU A 307 -18.81 -14.64 -9.40
C GLU A 307 -19.92 -14.93 -8.38
#